data_AF-A0A7V3WKQ5-F1
#
_entry.id   AF-A0A7V3WKQ5-F1
#
_cell.length_a   1.000
_cell.length_b   1.000
_cell.length_c   1.000
_cell.angle_alpha   90.00
_cell.angle_beta   90.00
_cell.angle_gamma   90.00
#
_symmetry.space_group_name_H-M   'P 1'
#
loop_
_entity.id
_entity.type
_entity.pdbx_description
1 polymer ?
#
loop_
_entity_poly.entity_id
_entity_poly.type
_entity_poly.pdbx_seq_one_letter_code
_entity_poly.pdbx_strand_id
1 'polypeptide(L)' 'LFRDTIVFYPNGCTILLSNGLKGVVIRQNTGSPQRPVVRIFNESSIIGEIDLLKSLTLFIKDVVTA' A
#
# COMPACT_ATOMS: atom_id res chain seq x y z
N LEU A 1 20.02 4.73 11.79
CA LEU A 1 18.97 4.43 12.79
C LEU A 1 17.65 5.20 12.60
N PHE A 2 17.58 6.31 11.85
CA PHE A 2 16.35 7.13 11.73
C PHE A 2 15.40 6.79 10.58
N ARG A 3 15.86 6.06 9.55
CA ARG A 3 15.07 5.83 8.32
C ARG A 3 14.01 4.74 8.46
N ASP A 4 14.17 3.83 9.42
CA ASP A 4 13.22 2.73 9.66
C ASP A 4 11.98 3.16 10.45
N THR A 5 11.97 4.39 10.98
CA THR A 5 10.88 4.92 11.81
C THR A 5 9.85 5.69 10.99
N ILE A 6 10.18 6.11 9.76
CA ILE A 6 9.32 6.96 8.93
C ILE A 6 8.58 6.09 7.93
N VAL A 7 7.26 5.96 8.11
CA VAL A 7 6.35 5.28 7.19
C VAL A 7 5.69 6.29 6.27
N PHE A 8 5.82 6.09 4.95
CA PHE A 8 5.22 6.97 3.95
C PHE A 8 3.71 6.78 3.85
N TYR A 9 3.26 5.53 4.00
CA TYR A 9 1.86 5.12 3.88
C TYR A 9 1.49 4.33 5.13
N PRO A 10 1.01 4.98 6.19
CA PRO A 10 0.72 4.29 7.44
C PRO A 10 -0.37 3.23 7.27
N ASN A 11 -0.38 2.25 8.18
CA ASN A 11 -1.41 1.22 8.20
C ASN A 11 -2.80 1.85 8.35
N GLY A 12 -3.77 1.38 7.55
CA GLY A 12 -5.12 1.93 7.49
C GLY A 12 -5.33 3.00 6.43
N CYS A 13 -4.27 3.54 5.81
CA CYS A 13 -4.43 4.47 4.70
C CYS A 13 -5.02 3.79 3.47
N THR A 14 -5.99 4.45 2.84
CA THR A 14 -6.50 4.05 1.53
C THR A 14 -5.65 4.69 0.45
N ILE A 15 -5.19 3.89 -0.49
CA ILE A 15 -4.33 4.30 -1.59
C ILE A 15 -4.93 3.90 -2.93
N LEU A 16 -4.59 4.65 -3.97
CA LEU A 16 -4.86 4.32 -5.35
C LEU A 16 -3.57 3.81 -5.97
N LEU A 17 -3.62 2.62 -6.57
CA LEU A 17 -2.49 2.05 -7.29
C LEU A 17 -2.43 2.55 -8.73
N SER A 18 -1.26 2.45 -9.36
CA SER A 18 -1.00 2.84 -10.75
C SER A 18 -1.85 2.07 -11.77
N ASN A 19 -2.34 0.89 -11.42
CA ASN A 19 -3.27 0.10 -12.22
C ASN A 19 -4.75 0.51 -12.07
N GLY A 20 -5.04 1.56 -11.28
CA GLY A 20 -6.39 2.05 -11.04
C GLY A 20 -7.14 1.34 -9.90
N LEU A 21 -6.55 0.30 -9.29
CA LEU A 21 -7.18 -0.39 -8.16
C LEU A 21 -7.01 0.40 -6.86
N LYS A 22 -8.02 0.32 -5.99
CA LYS A 22 -7.97 0.87 -4.63
C LYS A 22 -7.54 -0.20 -3.64
N GLY A 23 -6.73 0.19 -2.67
CA GLY A 23 -6.28 -0.70 -1.62
C GLY A 23 -6.12 0.01 -0.29
N VAL A 24 -6.11 -0.77 0.79
CA VAL A 24 -5.81 -0.29 2.13
C VAL A 24 -4.47 -0.87 2.59
N VAL A 25 -3.62 -0.05 3.20
CA VAL A 25 -2.35 -0.50 3.74
C VAL A 25 -2.60 -1.35 4.99
N ILE A 26 -2.17 -2.61 4.96
CA ILE A 26 -2.35 -3.54 6.07
C ILE A 26 -1.04 -3.87 6.81
N ARG A 27 0.11 -3.68 6.15
CA ARG A 27 1.42 -3.99 6.73
C ARG A 27 2.53 -3.15 6.11
N GLN A 28 3.53 -2.84 6.91
CA GLN A 28 4.78 -2.20 6.47
C GLN A 28 5.85 -3.25 6.23
N ASN A 29 6.67 -3.07 5.19
CA ASN A 29 7.85 -3.90 4.96
C ASN A 29 9.08 -3.28 5.64
N THR A 30 9.68 -4.00 6.59
CA THR A 30 10.89 -3.58 7.29
C THR A 30 12.04 -3.40 6.29
N GLY A 31 12.73 -2.25 6.35
CA GLY A 31 13.77 -1.89 5.39
C GLY A 31 13.25 -1.35 4.04
N SER A 32 11.94 -1.33 3.82
CA SER A 32 11.31 -0.74 2.63
C SER A 32 9.93 -0.12 2.93
N PRO A 33 9.87 0.93 3.78
CA PRO A 33 8.60 1.56 4.20
C PRO A 33 7.83 2.22 3.06
N GLN A 34 8.47 2.47 1.92
CA GLN A 34 7.84 3.00 0.71
C GLN A 34 7.04 1.93 -0.08
N ARG A 35 7.26 0.64 0.22
CA ARG A 35 6.61 -0.50 -0.45
C ARG A 35 5.83 -1.35 0.56
N PRO A 36 4.68 -0.87 1.06
CA PRO A 36 3.88 -1.61 2.02
C PRO A 36 3.15 -2.80 1.36
N VAL A 37 2.56 -3.65 2.20
CA VAL A 37 1.57 -4.65 1.79
C VAL A 37 0.19 -4.00 1.84
N VAL A 38 -0.53 -4.10 0.73
CA VAL A 38 -1.84 -3.48 0.52
C VAL A 38 -2.89 -4.54 0.23
N ARG A 39 -4.05 -4.42 0.88
CA ARG A 39 -5.22 -5.25 0.61
C ARG A 39 -6.11 -4.54 -0.40
N ILE A 40 -6.29 -5.15 -1.55
CA ILE A 40 -7.08 -4.60 -2.65
C ILE A 40 -8.55 -4.96 -2.45
N PHE A 41 -9.42 -3.99 -2.67
CA PHE A 41 -10.86 -4.16 -2.57
C PHE A 41 -11.57 -3.41 -3.70
N ASN A 42 -12.71 -3.96 -4.09
CA ASN A 42 -13.70 -3.32 -4.96
C ASN A 42 -14.96 -3.01 -4.15
N GLU A 43 -15.94 -2.36 -4.78
CA GLU A 43 -17.21 -1.94 -4.15
C GLU A 43 -17.94 -3.10 -3.46
N SER A 44 -17.77 -4.33 -3.95
CA SER A 44 -18.51 -5.49 -3.46
C SER A 44 -17.69 -6.45 -2.59
N SER A 45 -16.36 -6.44 -2.70
CA SER A 45 -15.53 -7.51 -2.11
C SER A 45 -14.04 -7.22 -2.09
N ILE A 46 -13.34 -7.92 -1.18
CA ILE A 46 -11.89 -7.94 -1.07
C ILE A 46 -11.34 -8.87 -2.17
N ILE A 47 -10.44 -8.35 -3.01
CA ILE A 47 -9.83 -9.12 -4.10
C ILE A 47 -8.67 -9.97 -3.58
N GLY A 48 -7.86 -9.40 -2.69
CA GLY A 48 -6.69 -10.07 -2.15
C GLY A 48 -5.67 -9.11 -1.55
N GLU A 49 -4.51 -9.66 -1.21
CA GLU A 49 -3.38 -8.92 -0.63
C GLU A 49 -2.21 -8.90 -1.61
N ILE A 50 -1.61 -7.73 -1.80
CA ILE A 50 -0.48 -7.52 -2.68
C ILE A 50 0.67 -6.91 -1.88
N ASP A 51 1.81 -7.58 -1.94
CA ASP A 51 3.07 -7.06 -1.41
C ASP A 51 3.78 -6.25 -2.49
N LEU A 52 3.82 -4.93 -2.35
CA LEU A 52 4.46 -4.03 -3.31
C LEU A 52 5.99 -4.23 -3.38
N LEU A 53 6.60 -4.85 -2.35
CA LEU A 53 8.01 -5.20 -2.41
C LEU A 53 8.27 -6.33 -3.41
N LYS A 54 7.31 -7.24 -3.59
CA LYS A 54 7.38 -8.33 -4.60
C LYS A 54 6.89 -7.87 -5.97
N SER A 55 5.85 -7.03 -6.02
CA SER A 55 5.31 -6.50 -7.27
C SER A 55 6.06 -5.24 -7.72
N LEU A 56 7.12 -5.42 -8.50
CA LEU A 56 8.03 -4.33 -8.89
C LEU A 56 7.43 -3.27 -9.82
N THR A 57 6.34 -3.59 -10.51
CA THR A 57 5.68 -2.75 -11.51
C THR A 57 4.47 -1.97 -10.97
N LEU A 58 4.02 -2.28 -9.74
CA LEU A 58 2.90 -1.60 -9.11
C LEU A 58 3.40 -0.49 -8.19
N PHE A 59 2.86 0.70 -8.39
CA PHE A 59 3.22 1.88 -7.62
C PHE A 59 1.97 2.51 -7.01
N ILE A 60 2.15 3.20 -5.89
CA ILE A 60 1.11 4.02 -5.29
C ILE A 60 1.04 5.32 -6.08
N LYS A 61 -0.13 5.57 -6.69
CA LYS A 61 -0.41 6.76 -7.49
C LYS A 61 -0.89 7.92 -6.62
N ASP A 62 -1.75 7.63 -5.65
CA ASP A 62 -2.33 8.64 -4.78
C ASP A 62 -2.73 8.07 -3.41
N VAL A 63 -2.84 8.94 -2.40
CA VAL A 63 -3.35 8.60 -1.06
C VAL A 63 -4.72 9.23 -0.91
N VAL A 64 -5.75 8.38 -0.83
CA VAL A 64 -7.12 8.83 -0.63
C VAL A 64 -7.29 9.12 0.85
N THR A 65 -7.14 10.39 1.21
CA THR A 65 -7.43 10.92 2.55
C THR A 65 -8.85 11.48 2.50
N ALA A 66 -9.71 11.03 3.42
CA ALA A 66 -11.06 11.55 3.59
C ALA A 66 -11.04 13.00 4.11
#